data_AF-A0A9P1I285-F1
#
_entry.id   AF-A0A9P1I285-F1
#
_cell.length_a   1.000
_cell.length_b   1.000
_cell.length_c   1.000
_cell.angle_alpha   90.00
_cell.angle_beta   90.00
_cell.angle_gamma   90.00
#
_symmetry.space_group_name_H-M   'P 1'
#
loop_
_entity.id
_entity.type
_entity.pdbx_description
1 polymer ?
#
loop_
_entity_poly.entity_id
_entity_poly.type
_entity_poly.pdbx_seq_one_letter_code
_entity_poly.pdbx_strand_id
1 'polypeptide(L)'
;MIVSIVYTVALLFLSVTNADVVTEYVDEAVEYKPLQTKHEQIRKKIQDSNCGTLLNSSIVAQLDDLSVVVMGNLEHPTTLIVSMERRVDGFFFTLLEDFCNDANNEIKDLLSHSTLLFLMPTREMEKHNCDEYMNVSTEEANIYKLHKVFRFDFVMMFGTGGVKLRYIQQNNGLAETLMRRYQLLHPSMGLHNTDVCAGYNLLSRRGTNGLLVKQLQWSSLIHDSKDVFVRQLNGLLILIACCYEEINVDFAYSENRKSILETLKLRSTGVHFESADKTLVLNDGGYPAMRVAANINTFIALPEGETHVKVFHAESNKLITEFIVKLNDTNRYERRRIPKHLDLL
;
A
#
# COMPACT_ATOMS: atom_id res chain seq x y z
N MET A 1 48.97 50.23 39.63
CA MET A 1 49.74 50.40 38.40
C MET A 1 48.78 50.12 37.24
N ILE A 2 48.29 51.21 36.61
CA ILE A 2 47.64 51.30 35.28
C ILE A 2 46.29 50.55 35.18
N VAL A 3 45.12 51.21 35.40
CA VAL A 3 44.29 52.02 34.44
C VAL A 3 43.56 51.08 33.46
N SER A 4 42.27 51.16 33.11
CA SER A 4 41.09 51.98 33.39
C SER A 4 40.01 51.50 32.41
N ILE A 5 38.73 51.53 32.81
CA ILE A 5 37.55 52.08 32.08
C ILE A 5 37.21 51.39 30.72
N VAL A 6 35.97 50.95 30.48
CA VAL A 6 34.81 51.71 29.90
C VAL A 6 33.61 50.72 29.95
N TYR A 7 32.68 50.75 30.91
CA TYR A 7 31.44 51.56 30.96
C TYR A 7 30.91 51.93 29.56
N THR A 8 29.81 51.34 29.05
CA THR A 8 28.44 51.89 29.02
C THR A 8 27.76 51.05 27.92
N VAL A 9 26.67 50.32 28.10
CA VAL A 9 25.29 50.81 28.19
C VAL A 9 24.47 49.71 28.84
N ALA A 10 24.09 49.93 30.09
CA ALA A 10 22.84 49.40 30.61
C ALA A 10 21.77 50.46 30.36
N LEU A 11 20.58 49.99 29.99
CA LEU A 11 19.28 50.66 30.16
C LEU A 11 18.95 51.83 29.22
N LEU A 12 18.35 51.47 28.08
CA LEU A 12 17.20 52.22 27.56
C LEU A 12 16.11 51.21 27.16
N PHE A 13 15.11 51.08 28.03
CA PHE A 13 13.70 50.72 27.77
C PHE A 13 13.39 49.37 27.09
N LEU A 14 12.89 48.40 27.86
CA LEU A 14 11.45 48.11 28.03
C LEU A 14 10.74 47.68 26.73
N SER A 15 10.73 46.37 26.46
CA SER A 15 9.48 45.61 26.27
C SER A 15 9.79 44.12 26.41
N VAL A 16 9.38 43.49 27.53
CA VAL A 16 8.19 42.65 27.64
C VAL A 16 8.50 41.17 27.35
N THR A 17 8.74 40.46 28.46
CA THR A 17 8.25 39.12 28.84
C THR A 17 8.79 37.84 28.18
N ASN A 18 9.17 36.93 29.09
CA ASN A 18 9.23 35.47 28.98
C ASN A 18 10.41 34.86 28.23
N ALA A 19 11.53 34.77 28.94
CA ALA A 19 12.60 33.81 28.68
C ALA A 19 12.81 32.95 29.94
N ASP A 20 11.77 32.22 30.32
CA ASP A 20 11.88 31.00 31.13
C ASP A 20 11.28 29.88 30.28
N VAL A 21 11.91 28.70 30.30
CA VAL A 21 11.63 27.50 29.48
C VAL A 21 12.30 27.50 28.10
N VAL A 22 13.64 27.50 28.10
CA VAL A 22 14.44 26.99 26.97
C VAL A 22 14.99 25.63 27.39
N THR A 23 14.21 24.60 27.03
CA THR A 23 14.66 23.28 26.54
C THR A 23 15.92 22.69 27.15
N GLU A 24 15.74 21.99 28.26
CA GLU A 24 16.53 20.80 28.59
C GLU A 24 15.70 19.58 28.15
N TYR A 25 15.68 19.31 26.84
CA TYR A 25 15.37 17.97 26.34
C TYR A 25 16.71 17.29 26.15
N VAL A 26 17.07 16.52 27.17
CA VAL A 26 18.18 15.58 27.16
C VAL A 26 17.99 14.66 25.95
N ASP A 27 18.97 14.66 25.05
CA ASP A 27 19.21 13.59 24.09
C ASP A 27 19.47 12.29 24.88
N GLU A 28 18.42 11.64 25.35
CA GLU A 28 18.47 10.21 25.64
C GLU A 28 18.50 9.49 24.29
N ALA A 29 19.72 9.17 23.87
CA ALA A 29 19.98 8.05 22.99
C ALA A 29 19.45 6.77 23.66
N VAL A 30 18.13 6.57 23.58
CA VAL A 30 17.49 5.28 23.86
C VAL A 30 18.10 4.30 22.86
N GLU A 31 18.93 3.42 23.41
CA GLU A 31 19.67 2.39 22.71
C GLU A 31 18.73 1.57 21.79
N TYR A 32 18.75 1.86 20.49
CA TYR A 32 17.87 1.34 19.42
C TYR A 32 18.05 -0.17 19.13
N LYS A 33 18.68 -0.94 20.02
CA LYS A 33 18.98 -2.38 19.85
C LYS A 33 17.78 -3.35 19.95
N PRO A 34 16.70 -3.11 20.73
CA PRO A 34 15.67 -4.14 20.90
C PRO A 34 14.78 -4.36 19.66
N LEU A 35 14.59 -3.34 18.81
CA LEU A 35 13.80 -3.48 17.57
C LEU A 35 14.50 -4.32 16.48
N GLN A 36 15.82 -4.17 16.34
CA GLN A 36 16.59 -4.96 15.36
C GLN A 36 16.54 -6.47 15.67
N THR A 37 16.65 -6.84 16.95
CA THR A 37 16.58 -8.25 17.35
C THR A 37 15.19 -8.85 17.12
N LYS A 38 14.10 -8.10 17.34
CA LYS A 38 12.73 -8.56 17.03
C LYS A 38 12.51 -8.74 15.52
N HIS A 39 12.99 -7.81 14.69
CA HIS A 39 12.88 -7.92 13.23
C HIS A 39 13.64 -9.14 12.68
N GLU A 40 14.84 -9.40 13.18
CA GLU A 40 15.63 -10.59 12.83
C GLU A 40 14.96 -11.88 13.28
N GLN A 41 14.37 -11.90 14.49
CA GLN A 41 13.59 -13.03 14.98
C GLN A 41 12.36 -13.32 14.09
N ILE A 42 11.63 -12.29 13.65
CA ILE A 42 10.47 -12.46 12.78
C ILE A 42 10.90 -12.96 11.40
N ARG A 43 11.98 -12.40 10.82
CA ARG A 43 12.56 -12.91 9.56
C ARG A 43 12.93 -14.38 9.66
N LYS A 44 13.60 -14.75 10.75
CA LYS A 44 13.96 -16.15 11.03
C LYS A 44 12.71 -17.02 11.19
N LYS A 45 11.70 -16.56 11.94
CA LYS A 45 10.43 -17.28 12.12
C LYS A 45 9.72 -17.53 10.79
N ILE A 46 9.71 -16.56 9.87
CA ILE A 46 9.10 -16.71 8.54
C ILE A 46 9.84 -17.78 7.73
N GLN A 47 11.17 -17.78 7.77
CA GLN A 47 11.98 -18.80 7.12
C GLN A 47 11.76 -20.19 7.75
N ASP A 48 11.77 -20.28 9.08
CA ASP A 48 11.67 -21.53 9.82
C ASP A 48 10.26 -22.15 9.72
N SER A 49 9.21 -21.34 9.61
CA SER A 49 7.81 -21.79 9.50
C SER A 49 7.35 -22.06 8.07
N ASN A 50 8.17 -21.76 7.05
CA ASN A 50 7.78 -21.84 5.63
C ASN A 50 6.49 -21.08 5.26
N CYS A 51 6.05 -20.12 6.08
CA CYS A 51 4.82 -19.35 5.81
C CYS A 51 4.99 -18.32 4.68
N GLY A 52 6.24 -18.03 4.29
CA GLY A 52 6.57 -17.17 3.17
C GLY A 52 7.98 -17.43 2.65
N THR A 53 8.21 -17.12 1.38
CA THR A 53 9.53 -17.27 0.75
C THR A 53 10.25 -15.93 0.78
N LEU A 54 11.37 -15.86 1.49
CA LEU A 54 12.28 -14.71 1.42
C LEU A 54 13.09 -14.79 0.14
N LEU A 55 12.91 -13.81 -0.74
CA LEU A 55 13.69 -13.74 -1.97
C LEU A 55 14.97 -12.94 -1.71
N ASN A 56 16.08 -13.68 -1.53
CA ASN A 56 17.40 -13.10 -1.29
C ASN A 56 18.28 -13.24 -2.55
N SER A 57 18.64 -12.08 -3.11
CA SER A 57 19.87 -11.77 -3.88
C SER A 57 20.18 -12.37 -5.26
N SER A 58 19.49 -13.39 -5.82
CA SER A 58 19.81 -13.85 -7.21
C SER A 58 18.82 -13.36 -8.27
N ILE A 59 17.53 -13.47 -8.03
CA ILE A 59 16.46 -12.83 -8.84
C ILE A 59 16.39 -11.32 -8.55
N VAL A 60 16.81 -10.94 -7.34
CA VAL A 60 16.74 -9.61 -6.74
C VAL A 60 18.06 -8.82 -6.91
N ALA A 61 19.08 -9.37 -7.56
CA ALA A 61 20.34 -8.66 -7.84
C ALA A 61 20.16 -7.35 -8.64
N GLN A 62 19.00 -7.15 -9.26
CA GLN A 62 18.62 -5.91 -9.95
C GLN A 62 17.93 -4.87 -9.05
N LEU A 63 17.70 -5.19 -7.78
CA LEU A 63 16.83 -4.47 -6.86
C LEU A 63 17.58 -3.85 -5.67
N ASP A 64 18.90 -3.63 -5.75
CA ASP A 64 19.71 -2.80 -4.84
C ASP A 64 19.25 -2.88 -3.35
N ASP A 65 19.59 -3.98 -2.66
CA ASP A 65 19.29 -4.23 -1.24
C ASP A 65 17.81 -4.37 -0.82
N LEU A 66 16.84 -4.31 -1.74
CA LEU A 66 15.43 -4.59 -1.42
C LEU A 66 15.24 -6.07 -1.03
N SER A 67 14.49 -6.30 0.04
CA SER A 67 14.14 -7.65 0.50
C SER A 67 12.64 -7.85 0.42
N VAL A 68 12.19 -8.93 -0.21
CA VAL A 68 10.76 -9.21 -0.41
C VAL A 68 10.41 -10.54 0.22
N VAL A 69 9.35 -10.55 1.02
CA VAL A 69 8.70 -11.77 1.50
C VAL A 69 7.47 -12.02 0.66
N VAL A 70 7.41 -13.21 0.05
CA VAL A 70 6.27 -13.64 -0.77
C VAL A 70 5.42 -14.61 0.04
N MET A 71 4.11 -14.35 0.12
CA MET A 71 3.12 -15.20 0.78
C MET A 71 1.96 -15.49 -0.17
N GLY A 72 1.39 -16.69 -0.10
CA GLY A 72 0.23 -17.09 -0.90
C GLY A 72 0.55 -18.08 -2.02
N ASN A 73 -0.31 -18.11 -3.04
CA ASN A 73 -0.32 -19.18 -4.05
C ASN A 73 0.57 -18.91 -5.29
N LEU A 74 1.30 -17.78 -5.32
CA LEU A 74 2.14 -17.34 -6.43
C LEU A 74 1.39 -17.04 -7.74
N GLU A 75 0.05 -16.97 -7.68
CA GLU A 75 -0.80 -16.53 -8.77
C GLU A 75 -1.39 -15.15 -8.48
N HIS A 76 -1.83 -14.46 -9.53
CA HIS A 76 -2.66 -13.27 -9.38
C HIS A 76 -3.95 -13.60 -8.61
N PRO A 77 -4.64 -12.61 -8.01
CA PRO A 77 -4.21 -11.24 -7.84
C PRO A 77 -3.02 -11.10 -6.89
N THR A 78 -2.06 -10.28 -7.31
CA THR A 78 -0.84 -10.03 -6.55
C THR A 78 -0.87 -8.61 -5.97
N THR A 79 -0.72 -8.49 -4.66
CA THR A 79 -0.69 -7.19 -3.96
C THR A 79 0.69 -6.93 -3.38
N LEU A 80 1.29 -5.80 -3.74
CA LEU A 80 2.49 -5.30 -3.08
C LEU A 80 2.11 -4.55 -1.81
N ILE A 81 2.70 -4.92 -0.68
CA ILE A 81 2.52 -4.30 0.63
C ILE A 81 3.85 -3.64 1.02
N VAL A 82 3.83 -2.33 1.28
CA VAL A 82 5.04 -1.52 1.48
C VAL A 82 4.95 -0.69 2.75
N SER A 83 6.04 -0.67 3.52
CA SER A 83 6.29 0.33 4.56
C SER A 83 6.88 1.58 3.90
N MET A 84 6.25 2.75 4.05
CA MET A 84 6.74 4.01 3.46
C MET A 84 7.85 4.67 4.29
N GLU A 85 8.02 4.26 5.54
CA GLU A 85 8.97 4.84 6.48
C GLU A 85 9.25 3.89 7.64
N ARG A 86 10.44 4.03 8.25
CA ARG A 86 10.88 3.17 9.36
C ARG A 86 9.95 3.20 10.58
N ARG A 87 9.20 4.29 10.80
CA ARG A 87 8.30 4.41 11.96
C ARG A 87 7.18 3.36 11.95
N VAL A 88 6.75 2.88 10.79
CA VAL A 88 5.69 1.86 10.71
C VAL A 88 6.23 0.42 10.69
N ASP A 89 7.55 0.22 10.80
CA ASP A 89 8.15 -1.12 10.72
C ASP A 89 7.58 -2.07 11.78
N GLY A 90 7.46 -1.64 13.04
CA GLY A 90 6.92 -2.48 14.11
C GLY A 90 5.50 -2.97 13.80
N PHE A 91 4.66 -2.10 13.24
CA PHE A 91 3.32 -2.45 12.74
C PHE A 91 3.40 -3.43 11.57
N PHE A 92 4.28 -3.15 10.61
CA PHE A 92 4.45 -3.96 9.41
C PHE A 92 4.91 -5.39 9.73
N PHE A 93 5.85 -5.55 10.67
CA PHE A 93 6.30 -6.84 11.16
C PHE A 93 5.22 -7.59 11.96
N THR A 94 4.39 -6.86 12.72
CA THR A 94 3.25 -7.46 13.45
C THR A 94 2.18 -7.98 12.46
N LEU A 95 1.91 -7.22 11.40
CA LEU A 95 1.05 -7.66 10.30
C LEU A 95 1.59 -8.92 9.63
N LEU A 96 2.89 -8.94 9.31
CA LEU A 96 3.56 -10.07 8.70
C LEU A 96 3.51 -11.33 9.60
N GLU A 97 3.68 -11.16 10.91
CA GLU A 97 3.60 -12.25 11.88
C GLU A 97 2.18 -12.84 11.98
N ASP A 98 1.13 -12.02 11.99
CA ASP A 98 -0.25 -12.52 11.97
C ASP A 98 -0.59 -13.25 10.66
N PHE A 99 -0.08 -12.76 9.53
CA PHE A 99 -0.28 -13.40 8.23
C PHE A 99 0.46 -14.73 8.09
N CYS A 100 1.53 -14.89 8.87
CA CYS A 100 2.27 -16.14 9.02
C CYS A 100 1.60 -17.11 10.02
N ASN A 101 0.54 -16.70 10.73
CA ASN A 101 -0.10 -17.53 11.74
C ASN A 101 -1.04 -18.58 11.12
N ASP A 102 -0.57 -19.83 11.13
CA ASP A 102 -1.31 -20.96 10.58
C ASP A 102 -2.64 -21.29 11.29
N ALA A 103 -2.91 -20.74 12.47
CA ALA A 103 -4.19 -20.95 13.14
C ALA A 103 -5.35 -20.13 12.51
N ASN A 104 -5.05 -19.14 11.67
CA ASN A 104 -6.06 -18.22 11.14
C ASN A 104 -6.61 -18.67 9.78
N ASN A 105 -7.76 -19.35 9.81
CA ASN A 105 -8.44 -19.84 8.61
C ASN A 105 -8.81 -18.72 7.62
N GLU A 106 -9.10 -17.50 8.08
CA GLU A 106 -9.48 -16.40 7.18
C GLU A 106 -8.28 -15.90 6.35
N ILE A 107 -7.09 -15.90 6.94
CA ILE A 107 -5.85 -15.54 6.23
C ILE A 107 -5.46 -16.67 5.28
N LYS A 108 -5.60 -17.93 5.71
CA LYS A 108 -5.36 -19.09 4.83
C LYS A 108 -6.25 -19.07 3.60
N ASP A 109 -7.54 -18.79 3.79
CA ASP A 109 -8.49 -18.66 2.68
C ASP A 109 -8.08 -17.54 1.71
N LEU A 110 -7.73 -16.36 2.23
CA LEU A 110 -7.20 -15.25 1.43
C LEU A 110 -5.94 -15.66 0.64
N LEU A 111 -4.95 -16.25 1.31
CA LEU A 111 -3.66 -16.63 0.71
C LEU A 111 -3.78 -17.81 -0.27
N SER A 112 -4.83 -18.63 -0.18
CA SER A 112 -5.08 -19.70 -1.14
C SER A 112 -5.53 -19.18 -2.52
N HIS A 113 -6.02 -17.94 -2.58
CA HIS A 113 -6.54 -17.30 -3.79
C HIS A 113 -5.80 -16.00 -4.17
N SER A 114 -4.71 -15.65 -3.50
CA SER A 114 -3.97 -14.42 -3.78
C SER A 114 -2.50 -14.54 -3.41
N THR A 115 -1.70 -13.62 -3.93
CA THR A 115 -0.29 -13.47 -3.57
C THR A 115 -0.04 -12.11 -2.94
N LEU A 116 0.64 -12.10 -1.79
CA LEU A 116 1.08 -10.89 -1.11
C LEU A 116 2.60 -10.79 -1.19
N LEU A 117 3.09 -9.64 -1.62
CA LEU A 117 4.51 -9.30 -1.68
C LEU A 117 4.77 -8.25 -0.60
N PHE A 118 5.41 -8.62 0.50
CA PHE A 118 5.81 -7.65 1.50
C PHE A 118 7.21 -7.13 1.18
N LEU A 119 7.29 -5.85 0.82
CA LEU A 119 8.56 -5.15 0.69
C LEU A 119 9.08 -4.82 2.08
N MET A 120 10.13 -5.53 2.50
CA MET A 120 10.76 -5.30 3.78
C MET A 120 11.47 -3.95 3.78
N PRO A 121 11.37 -3.17 4.87
CA PRO A 121 12.13 -1.95 5.03
C PRO A 121 13.64 -2.25 4.96
N THR A 122 14.35 -1.53 4.11
CA THR A 122 15.83 -1.58 4.02
C THR A 122 16.45 -0.48 4.89
N ARG A 123 17.76 -0.59 5.15
CA ARG A 123 18.49 0.46 5.89
C ARG A 123 18.42 1.82 5.20
N GLU A 124 18.21 1.87 3.88
CA GLU A 124 18.13 3.13 3.13
C GLU A 124 16.75 3.79 3.14
N MET A 125 15.69 3.11 3.61
CA MET A 125 14.36 3.72 3.84
C MET A 125 14.33 4.62 5.10
N GLU A 126 15.50 5.13 5.50
CA GLU A 126 15.84 5.93 6.68
C GLU A 126 15.27 7.37 6.67
N LYS A 127 14.15 7.61 5.98
CA LYS A 127 13.35 8.79 6.27
C LYS A 127 12.69 8.58 7.64
N HIS A 128 13.30 9.16 8.66
CA HIS A 128 12.76 9.24 10.02
C HIS A 128 11.58 10.21 10.15
N ASN A 129 11.31 10.98 9.09
CA ASN A 129 10.36 12.08 9.15
C ASN A 129 8.99 11.62 8.71
N CYS A 130 8.06 11.77 9.64
CA CYS A 130 6.65 11.73 9.36
C CYS A 130 6.30 12.86 8.40
N ASP A 131 5.98 12.52 7.16
CA ASP A 131 5.60 13.47 6.13
C ASP A 131 4.07 13.50 5.98
N GLU A 132 3.51 14.69 5.78
CA GLU A 132 2.17 14.75 5.20
C GLU A 132 2.27 14.33 3.72
N TYR A 133 1.98 13.05 3.46
CA TYR A 133 2.05 12.49 2.11
C TYR A 133 1.04 13.18 1.17
N MET A 134 1.56 14.11 0.38
CA MET A 134 0.85 14.77 -0.71
C MET A 134 1.03 14.04 -2.05
N ASN A 135 2.01 13.14 -2.11
CA ASN A 135 2.29 12.21 -3.20
C ASN A 135 3.05 10.99 -2.64
N VAL A 136 3.30 10.00 -3.50
CA VAL A 136 4.03 8.76 -3.16
C VAL A 136 5.35 8.62 -3.95
N SER A 137 5.84 9.74 -4.51
CA SER A 137 6.93 9.75 -5.50
C SER A 137 8.23 9.10 -5.03
N THR A 138 8.49 9.08 -3.73
CA THR A 138 9.71 8.51 -3.14
C THR A 138 9.82 7.02 -3.38
N GLU A 139 8.70 6.30 -3.35
CA GLU A 139 8.68 4.83 -3.50
C GLU A 139 8.36 4.38 -4.93
N GLU A 140 7.92 5.29 -5.81
CA GLU A 140 7.51 4.93 -7.17
C GLU A 140 8.63 4.26 -7.97
N ALA A 141 9.90 4.66 -7.75
CA ALA A 141 11.03 4.02 -8.41
C ALA A 141 11.20 2.55 -7.98
N ASN A 142 11.06 2.26 -6.69
CA ASN A 142 11.14 0.90 -6.14
C ASN A 142 9.95 0.06 -6.59
N ILE A 143 8.74 0.61 -6.51
CA ILE A 143 7.50 0.00 -7.01
C ILE A 143 7.66 -0.35 -8.50
N TYR A 144 8.13 0.59 -9.31
CA TYR A 144 8.34 0.38 -10.75
C TYR A 144 9.36 -0.72 -11.05
N LYS A 145 10.51 -0.72 -10.35
CA LYS A 145 11.53 -1.77 -10.46
C LYS A 145 10.96 -3.15 -10.08
N LEU A 146 10.27 -3.25 -8.95
CA LEU A 146 9.66 -4.49 -8.46
C LEU A 146 8.58 -5.02 -9.39
N HIS A 147 7.76 -4.13 -9.97
CA HIS A 147 6.67 -4.53 -10.86
C HIS A 147 7.20 -5.24 -12.11
N LYS A 148 8.38 -4.86 -12.61
CA LYS A 148 9.01 -5.54 -13.76
C LYS A 148 9.36 -7.00 -13.46
N VAL A 149 9.62 -7.34 -12.20
CA VAL A 149 10.00 -8.68 -11.76
C VAL A 149 8.77 -9.49 -11.35
N PHE A 150 7.92 -8.93 -10.47
CA PHE A 150 6.87 -9.70 -9.81
C PHE A 150 5.47 -9.53 -10.38
N ARG A 151 5.23 -8.50 -11.22
CA ARG A 151 3.91 -8.22 -11.82
C ARG A 151 2.79 -8.22 -10.78
N PHE A 152 2.66 -7.13 -10.04
CA PHE A 152 1.57 -6.96 -9.08
C PHE A 152 0.51 -5.99 -9.59
N ASP A 153 -0.71 -6.18 -9.12
CA ASP A 153 -1.90 -5.52 -9.66
C ASP A 153 -2.40 -4.38 -8.74
N PHE A 154 -1.85 -4.29 -7.53
CA PHE A 154 -2.24 -3.30 -6.53
C PHE A 154 -1.09 -3.03 -5.56
N VAL A 155 -1.05 -1.81 -5.02
CA VAL A 155 -0.09 -1.43 -3.97
C VAL A 155 -0.83 -0.96 -2.72
N MET A 156 -0.57 -1.60 -1.59
CA MET A 156 -0.97 -1.15 -0.27
C MET A 156 0.26 -0.59 0.45
N MET A 157 0.20 0.67 0.87
CA MET A 157 1.30 1.39 1.49
C MET A 157 0.90 1.80 2.91
N PHE A 158 1.83 1.71 3.84
CA PHE A 158 1.63 2.14 5.23
C PHE A 158 2.57 3.28 5.58
N GLY A 159 2.06 4.31 6.24
CA GLY A 159 2.85 5.44 6.74
C GLY A 159 2.20 6.10 7.94
N THR A 160 2.75 7.24 8.36
CA THR A 160 2.25 8.11 9.42
C THR A 160 1.91 9.49 8.85
N GLY A 161 1.53 10.43 9.70
CA GLY A 161 1.15 11.80 9.29
C GLY A 161 -0.35 12.06 9.36
N GLY A 162 -1.08 11.17 10.03
CA GLY A 162 -2.52 11.23 10.18
C GLY A 162 -3.10 9.85 10.47
N VAL A 163 -4.36 9.82 10.91
CA VAL A 163 -5.19 8.62 10.87
C VAL A 163 -6.14 8.81 9.70
N LYS A 164 -5.65 8.55 8.48
CA LYS A 164 -6.31 8.93 7.21
C LYS A 164 -5.93 8.03 6.04
N LEU A 165 -6.74 8.08 4.98
CA LEU A 165 -6.59 7.29 3.77
C LEU A 165 -6.29 8.17 2.56
N ARG A 166 -5.45 7.63 1.69
CA ARG A 166 -5.12 8.19 0.39
C ARG A 166 -5.22 7.09 -0.65
N TYR A 167 -5.92 7.33 -1.75
CA TYR A 167 -6.08 6.30 -2.78
C TYR A 167 -5.60 6.80 -4.14
N ILE A 168 -5.00 5.92 -4.92
CA ILE A 168 -4.54 6.20 -6.28
C ILE A 168 -5.36 5.35 -7.23
N GLN A 169 -6.17 6.04 -8.02
CA GLN A 169 -7.16 5.45 -8.90
C GLN A 169 -6.72 5.68 -10.34
N GLN A 170 -6.35 4.61 -11.04
CA GLN A 170 -6.10 4.64 -12.49
C GLN A 170 -7.33 4.13 -13.24
N ASN A 171 -7.91 3.01 -12.77
CA ASN A 171 -8.98 2.31 -13.48
C ASN A 171 -10.04 1.73 -12.53
N ASN A 172 -11.31 1.90 -12.89
CA ASN A 172 -12.43 1.06 -12.41
C ASN A 172 -13.02 1.39 -11.04
N GLY A 173 -12.66 2.51 -10.41
CA GLY A 173 -13.15 2.83 -9.07
C GLY A 173 -12.74 1.79 -8.01
N LEU A 174 -11.86 0.85 -8.36
CA LEU A 174 -11.42 -0.23 -7.48
C LEU A 174 -10.72 0.33 -6.24
N ALA A 175 -9.78 1.26 -6.43
CA ALA A 175 -9.04 1.86 -5.33
C ALA A 175 -9.98 2.64 -4.40
N GLU A 176 -10.97 3.34 -4.97
CA GLU A 176 -12.00 4.02 -4.19
C GLU A 176 -12.87 3.02 -3.41
N THR A 177 -13.29 1.92 -4.03
CA THR A 177 -14.10 0.87 -3.39
C THR A 177 -13.34 0.21 -2.23
N LEU A 178 -12.07 -0.13 -2.46
CA LEU A 178 -11.19 -0.70 -1.44
C LEU A 178 -10.92 0.27 -0.29
N MET A 179 -10.73 1.56 -0.61
CA MET A 179 -10.60 2.62 0.38
C MET A 179 -11.87 2.76 1.21
N ARG A 180 -13.06 2.77 0.60
CA ARG A 180 -14.34 2.84 1.31
C ARG A 180 -14.54 1.62 2.23
N ARG A 181 -14.19 0.42 1.75
CA ARG A 181 -14.23 -0.81 2.56
C ARG A 181 -13.33 -0.69 3.78
N TYR A 182 -12.11 -0.20 3.60
CA TYR A 182 -11.16 0.03 4.67
C TYR A 182 -11.72 1.02 5.72
N GLN A 183 -12.17 2.17 5.22
CA GLN A 183 -12.72 3.26 6.01
C GLN A 183 -13.90 2.82 6.87
N LEU A 184 -14.84 2.08 6.27
CA LEU A 184 -16.06 1.61 6.94
C LEU A 184 -15.76 0.71 8.14
N LEU A 185 -14.68 -0.06 8.08
CA LEU A 185 -14.33 -1.05 9.08
C LEU A 185 -13.34 -0.54 10.13
N HIS A 186 -12.68 0.59 9.87
CA HIS A 186 -11.69 1.14 10.79
C HIS A 186 -12.39 1.95 11.88
N PRO A 187 -12.20 1.65 13.18
CA PRO A 187 -12.92 2.30 14.28
C PRO A 187 -12.78 3.82 14.27
N SER A 188 -11.56 4.32 14.12
CA SER A 188 -11.25 5.75 14.17
C SER A 188 -11.41 6.50 12.83
N MET A 189 -11.47 5.80 11.67
CA MET A 189 -11.62 6.44 10.35
C MET A 189 -13.05 6.35 9.79
N GLY A 190 -14.07 6.04 10.61
CA GLY A 190 -15.45 5.87 10.13
C GLY A 190 -15.99 7.02 9.27
N LEU A 191 -17.11 6.78 8.57
CA LEU A 191 -17.69 7.67 7.52
C LEU A 191 -17.95 9.13 7.94
N HIS A 192 -17.95 9.43 9.24
CA HIS A 192 -18.25 10.77 9.78
C HIS A 192 -17.10 11.38 10.60
N ASN A 193 -15.94 10.72 10.65
CA ASN A 193 -14.83 11.19 11.47
C ASN A 193 -13.96 12.17 10.70
N THR A 194 -13.53 13.23 11.38
CA THR A 194 -12.41 14.06 10.94
C THR A 194 -11.09 13.37 11.32
N ASP A 195 -10.00 13.67 10.61
CA ASP A 195 -8.67 13.18 11.00
C ASP A 195 -8.40 13.52 12.48
N VAL A 196 -8.15 12.47 13.28
CA VAL A 196 -7.91 12.57 14.73
C VAL A 196 -6.71 13.47 15.01
N CYS A 197 -5.72 13.47 14.10
CA CYS A 197 -4.51 14.24 14.24
C CYS A 197 -4.69 15.75 13.95
N ALA A 198 -5.81 16.14 13.32
CA ALA A 198 -6.07 17.54 12.94
C ALA A 198 -6.52 18.44 14.11
N GLY A 199 -6.77 17.86 15.29
CA GLY A 199 -7.24 18.58 16.49
C GLY A 199 -6.20 19.54 17.11
N TYR A 200 -4.90 19.29 16.90
CA TYR A 200 -3.84 20.02 17.61
C TYR A 200 -3.43 21.36 16.97
N ASN A 201 -3.85 21.66 15.74
CA ASN A 201 -3.61 22.95 15.10
C ASN A 201 -4.88 23.49 14.42
N LEU A 202 -5.71 24.20 15.19
CA LEU A 202 -6.96 24.82 14.72
C LEU A 202 -6.77 25.79 13.53
N LEU A 203 -5.55 26.25 13.27
CA LEU A 203 -5.20 27.19 12.18
C LEU A 203 -4.96 26.51 10.82
N SER A 204 -4.70 25.20 10.77
CA SER A 204 -4.49 24.44 9.51
C SER A 204 -5.80 23.86 8.92
N ARG A 205 -6.96 24.16 9.53
CA ARG A 205 -8.30 23.74 9.06
C ARG A 205 -8.73 24.28 7.70
N ARG A 206 -7.98 25.21 7.08
CA ARG A 206 -8.29 25.79 5.77
C ARG A 206 -7.45 25.17 4.65
N GLY A 207 -7.54 23.86 4.47
CA GLY A 207 -6.86 23.18 3.37
C GLY A 207 -7.36 21.75 3.15
N THR A 208 -7.18 21.24 1.94
CA THR A 208 -7.50 19.85 1.56
C THR A 208 -6.64 18.80 2.28
N ASN A 209 -5.74 19.23 3.18
CA ASN A 209 -4.78 18.42 3.91
C ASN A 209 -5.42 17.69 5.11
N GLY A 210 -6.43 18.30 5.76
CA GLY A 210 -7.18 17.69 6.86
C GLY A 210 -8.26 16.69 6.42
N LEU A 211 -8.37 16.40 5.12
CA LEU A 211 -9.34 15.43 4.61
C LEU A 211 -8.93 14.01 5.03
N LEU A 212 -9.86 13.31 5.65
CA LEU A 212 -9.71 11.91 6.02
C LEU A 212 -9.45 11.03 4.79
N VAL A 213 -10.07 11.37 3.65
CA VAL A 213 -9.93 10.65 2.38
C VAL A 213 -9.52 11.63 1.29
N LYS A 214 -8.49 11.30 0.52
CA LYS A 214 -8.07 12.09 -0.64
C LYS A 214 -7.53 11.21 -1.75
N GLN A 215 -7.86 11.53 -2.99
CA GLN A 215 -7.27 10.90 -4.16
C GLN A 215 -5.88 11.49 -4.43
N LEU A 216 -4.91 10.61 -4.67
CA LEU A 216 -3.58 10.94 -5.15
C LEU A 216 -3.42 10.47 -6.60
N GLN A 217 -2.34 10.91 -7.24
CA GLN A 217 -1.95 10.49 -8.57
C GLN A 217 -0.52 9.95 -8.51
N TRP A 218 -0.26 8.92 -9.33
CA TRP A 218 1.11 8.52 -9.62
C TRP A 218 1.84 9.64 -10.38
N SER A 219 3.16 9.71 -10.24
CA SER A 219 3.98 10.58 -11.08
C SER A 219 4.02 10.09 -12.53
N SER A 220 4.65 10.90 -13.41
CA SER A 220 4.89 10.53 -14.81
C SER A 220 5.68 9.23 -14.98
N LEU A 221 6.46 8.80 -13.97
CA LEU A 221 7.20 7.54 -14.03
C LEU A 221 6.27 6.32 -14.24
N ILE A 222 5.15 6.29 -13.51
CA ILE A 222 4.16 5.21 -13.60
C ILE A 222 3.06 5.58 -14.59
N HIS A 223 2.56 6.82 -14.56
CA HIS A 223 1.46 7.28 -15.41
C HIS A 223 1.80 7.24 -16.90
N ASP A 224 3.01 7.67 -17.29
CA ASP A 224 3.44 7.69 -18.69
C ASP A 224 4.20 6.42 -19.10
N SER A 225 4.17 5.39 -18.25
CA SER A 225 4.84 4.11 -18.52
C SER A 225 4.31 3.48 -19.83
N LYS A 226 5.25 3.01 -20.66
CA LYS A 226 4.93 2.20 -21.85
C LYS A 226 4.35 0.83 -21.49
N ASP A 227 4.59 0.36 -20.26
CA ASP A 227 4.04 -0.87 -19.76
C ASP A 227 2.59 -0.62 -19.30
N VAL A 228 1.64 -1.20 -20.04
CA VAL A 228 0.21 -1.01 -19.79
C VAL A 228 -0.18 -1.45 -18.38
N PHE A 229 0.40 -2.52 -17.85
CA PHE A 229 0.06 -3.02 -16.52
C PHE A 229 0.50 -2.05 -15.42
N VAL A 230 1.71 -1.48 -15.55
CA VAL A 230 2.21 -0.46 -14.63
C VAL A 230 1.31 0.77 -14.63
N ARG A 231 0.91 1.25 -15.83
CA ARG A 231 0.06 2.45 -15.94
C ARG A 231 -1.33 2.26 -15.33
N GLN A 232 -1.80 1.02 -15.25
CA GLN A 232 -3.10 0.66 -14.68
C GLN A 232 -3.06 0.35 -13.19
N LEU A 233 -1.88 0.46 -12.57
CA LEU A 233 -1.67 0.12 -11.17
C LEU A 233 -2.50 1.04 -10.27
N ASN A 234 -3.28 0.45 -9.38
CA ASN A 234 -4.00 1.19 -8.35
C ASN A 234 -3.26 1.10 -7.01
N GLY A 235 -3.51 2.05 -6.11
CA GLY A 235 -2.85 2.08 -4.81
C GLY A 235 -3.74 2.57 -3.67
N LEU A 236 -3.42 2.15 -2.46
CA LEU A 236 -3.99 2.65 -1.22
C LEU A 236 -2.85 2.92 -0.24
N LEU A 237 -2.72 4.18 0.17
CA LEU A 237 -1.83 4.62 1.23
C LEU A 237 -2.65 4.83 2.51
N ILE A 238 -2.29 4.09 3.54
CA ILE A 238 -2.95 4.04 4.84
C ILE A 238 -2.01 4.73 5.83
N LEU A 239 -2.46 5.85 6.37
CA LEU A 239 -1.75 6.55 7.43
C LEU A 239 -2.36 6.13 8.76
N ILE A 240 -1.55 5.47 9.61
CA ILE A 240 -2.02 4.74 10.78
C ILE A 240 -1.80 5.49 12.11
N ALA A 241 -1.08 6.61 12.10
CA ALA A 241 -0.71 7.35 13.31
C ALA A 241 -0.34 8.81 13.04
N CYS A 242 -0.43 9.63 14.09
CA CYS A 242 0.04 11.02 14.09
C CYS A 242 1.57 11.11 14.15
N CYS A 243 2.16 12.20 13.64
CA CYS A 243 3.63 12.39 13.62
C CYS A 243 4.28 12.57 14.99
N TYR A 244 3.55 13.20 15.92
CA TYR A 244 4.10 13.67 17.19
C TYR A 244 3.96 12.63 18.32
N GLU A 245 3.37 11.48 18.02
CA GLU A 245 3.15 10.41 19.00
C GLU A 245 4.04 9.20 18.67
N GLU A 246 4.45 8.47 19.70
CA GLU A 246 4.99 7.14 19.53
C GLU A 246 3.87 6.18 19.11
N ILE A 247 4.15 5.33 18.13
CA ILE A 247 3.16 4.36 17.66
C ILE A 247 3.06 3.24 18.69
N ASN A 248 1.91 3.15 19.37
CA ASN A 248 1.53 1.93 20.05
C ASN A 248 1.19 0.87 18.99
N VAL A 249 2.17 0.01 18.67
CA VAL A 249 2.08 -0.98 17.59
C VAL A 249 0.88 -1.92 17.78
N ASP A 250 0.66 -2.43 18.99
CA ASP A 250 -0.42 -3.38 19.25
C ASP A 250 -1.79 -2.72 19.08
N PHE A 251 -1.95 -1.49 19.59
CA PHE A 251 -3.18 -0.73 19.43
C PHE A 251 -3.43 -0.39 17.95
N ALA A 252 -2.45 0.19 17.26
CA ALA A 252 -2.54 0.52 15.84
C ALA A 252 -2.88 -0.73 15.02
N TYR A 253 -2.21 -1.85 15.28
CA TYR A 253 -2.50 -3.10 14.61
C TYR A 253 -3.93 -3.57 14.87
N SER A 254 -4.39 -3.54 16.12
CA SER A 254 -5.75 -3.97 16.48
C SER A 254 -6.85 -3.15 15.78
N GLU A 255 -6.66 -1.84 15.59
CA GLU A 255 -7.60 -0.98 14.88
C GLU A 255 -7.63 -1.23 13.37
N ASN A 256 -6.48 -1.56 12.79
CA ASN A 256 -6.32 -1.67 11.34
C ASN A 256 -6.54 -3.11 10.82
N ARG A 257 -6.36 -4.13 11.66
CA ARG A 257 -6.35 -5.55 11.27
C ARG A 257 -7.57 -5.97 10.46
N LYS A 258 -8.78 -5.68 10.96
CA LYS A 258 -10.03 -6.05 10.29
C LYS A 258 -10.17 -5.35 8.94
N SER A 259 -9.87 -4.06 8.88
CA SER A 259 -9.92 -3.27 7.65
C SER A 259 -8.95 -3.78 6.61
N ILE A 260 -7.70 -4.10 6.99
CA ILE A 260 -6.69 -4.67 6.09
C ILE A 260 -7.19 -5.99 5.50
N LEU A 261 -7.59 -6.93 6.36
CA LEU A 261 -8.01 -8.27 5.94
C LEU A 261 -9.21 -8.21 4.99
N GLU A 262 -10.22 -7.44 5.33
CA GLU A 262 -11.43 -7.30 4.50
C GLU A 262 -11.19 -6.54 3.20
N THR A 263 -10.30 -5.55 3.20
CA THR A 263 -9.87 -4.88 1.98
C THR A 263 -9.09 -5.84 1.07
N LEU A 264 -8.21 -6.68 1.60
CA LEU A 264 -7.48 -7.68 0.81
C LEU A 264 -8.42 -8.77 0.26
N LYS A 265 -9.39 -9.25 1.04
CA LYS A 265 -10.43 -10.18 0.57
C LYS A 265 -11.29 -9.59 -0.55
N LEU A 266 -11.70 -8.33 -0.40
CA LEU A 266 -12.43 -7.63 -1.46
C LEU A 266 -11.55 -7.44 -2.69
N ARG A 267 -10.26 -7.13 -2.51
CA ARG A 267 -9.29 -7.04 -3.61
C ARG A 267 -9.11 -8.36 -4.33
N SER A 268 -9.16 -9.49 -3.65
CA SER A 268 -9.04 -10.81 -4.28
C SER A 268 -10.31 -11.25 -5.02
N THR A 269 -11.38 -10.44 -5.01
CA THR A 269 -12.63 -10.74 -5.69
C THR A 269 -12.55 -10.41 -7.17
N GLY A 270 -12.79 -11.39 -8.03
CA GLY A 270 -12.65 -11.21 -9.47
C GLY A 270 -12.64 -12.50 -10.28
N VAL A 271 -12.11 -12.39 -11.49
CA VAL A 271 -12.06 -13.48 -12.46
C VAL A 271 -10.66 -13.62 -13.07
N HIS A 272 -10.19 -14.85 -13.18
CA HIS A 272 -9.02 -15.20 -13.97
C HIS A 272 -9.41 -15.57 -15.38
N PHE A 273 -8.73 -14.97 -16.34
CA PHE A 273 -8.80 -15.35 -17.74
C PHE A 273 -7.54 -16.06 -18.17
N GLU A 274 -7.74 -17.23 -18.77
CA GLU A 274 -6.72 -18.02 -19.44
C GLU A 274 -6.94 -17.90 -20.95
N SER A 275 -5.94 -17.37 -21.66
CA SER A 275 -5.99 -17.22 -23.12
C SER A 275 -4.78 -17.88 -23.77
N ALA A 276 -5.03 -18.60 -24.87
CA ALA A 276 -3.98 -19.04 -25.79
C ALA A 276 -3.56 -17.93 -26.77
N ASP A 277 -4.39 -16.88 -26.92
CA ASP A 277 -4.24 -15.82 -27.92
C ASP A 277 -3.65 -14.54 -27.30
N LYS A 278 -2.75 -13.89 -28.06
CA LYS A 278 -1.93 -12.74 -27.61
C LYS A 278 -2.62 -11.38 -27.73
N THR A 279 -3.78 -11.34 -28.38
CA THR A 279 -4.40 -10.10 -28.90
C THR A 279 -5.83 -9.94 -28.40
N LEU A 280 -6.07 -10.16 -27.11
CA LEU A 280 -7.39 -10.01 -26.53
C LEU A 280 -7.49 -8.78 -25.66
N VAL A 281 -8.63 -8.09 -25.79
CA VAL A 281 -9.02 -6.95 -24.97
C VAL A 281 -10.29 -7.32 -24.22
N LEU A 282 -10.25 -7.19 -22.90
CA LEU A 282 -11.40 -7.37 -22.03
C LEU A 282 -12.05 -6.02 -21.76
N ASN A 283 -13.37 -5.95 -21.94
CA ASN A 283 -14.19 -4.78 -21.67
C ASN A 283 -15.50 -5.22 -21.04
N ASP A 284 -15.79 -4.74 -19.86
CA ASP A 284 -16.96 -5.03 -19.04
C ASP A 284 -17.93 -3.84 -18.97
N GLY A 285 -17.89 -2.95 -19.96
CA GLY A 285 -18.93 -1.95 -20.19
C GLY A 285 -18.84 -0.67 -19.35
N GLY A 286 -17.80 -0.52 -18.52
CA GLY A 286 -17.56 0.67 -17.70
C GLY A 286 -16.08 0.98 -17.45
N TYR A 287 -15.17 0.28 -18.12
CA TYR A 287 -13.78 0.13 -17.69
C TYR A 287 -12.83 0.11 -18.89
N PRO A 288 -11.57 0.56 -18.75
CA PRO A 288 -10.63 0.57 -19.84
C PRO A 288 -10.20 -0.85 -20.18
N ALA A 289 -10.21 -1.11 -21.49
CA ALA A 289 -9.65 -2.27 -22.15
C ALA A 289 -8.40 -2.84 -21.44
N MET A 290 -8.52 -4.04 -20.85
CA MET A 290 -7.36 -4.76 -20.32
C MET A 290 -6.86 -5.75 -21.35
N ARG A 291 -5.54 -5.74 -21.62
CA ARG A 291 -4.92 -6.70 -22.55
C ARG A 291 -4.64 -8.01 -21.81
N VAL A 292 -5.13 -9.11 -22.36
CA VAL A 292 -4.76 -10.47 -21.92
C VAL A 292 -3.56 -10.90 -22.75
N ALA A 293 -2.45 -11.21 -22.09
CA ALA A 293 -1.29 -11.77 -22.77
C ALA A 293 -1.44 -13.30 -22.89
N ALA A 294 -0.96 -13.89 -23.99
CA ALA A 294 -1.08 -15.34 -24.18
C ALA A 294 -0.29 -16.11 -23.12
N ASN A 295 -0.90 -17.19 -22.64
CA ASN A 295 -0.35 -18.08 -21.62
C ASN A 295 -0.02 -17.36 -20.30
N ILE A 296 -0.62 -16.20 -20.06
CA ILE A 296 -0.52 -15.47 -18.80
C ILE A 296 -1.91 -15.43 -18.19
N ASN A 297 -2.05 -16.01 -17.00
CA ASN A 297 -3.25 -15.92 -16.19
C ASN A 297 -3.49 -14.45 -15.85
N THR A 298 -4.50 -13.84 -16.45
CA THR A 298 -4.82 -12.43 -16.25
C THR A 298 -5.98 -12.33 -15.27
N PHE A 299 -5.76 -11.65 -14.15
CA PHE A 299 -6.82 -11.39 -13.17
C PHE A 299 -7.49 -10.04 -13.45
N ILE A 300 -8.82 -10.02 -13.43
CA ILE A 300 -9.61 -8.79 -13.40
C ILE A 300 -10.37 -8.73 -12.08
N ALA A 301 -10.12 -7.66 -11.32
CA ALA A 301 -10.92 -7.32 -10.15
C ALA A 301 -12.32 -6.91 -10.61
N LEU A 302 -13.35 -7.56 -10.09
CA LEU A 302 -14.75 -7.26 -10.38
C LEU A 302 -15.50 -7.08 -9.07
N PRO A 303 -16.51 -6.18 -9.04
CA PRO A 303 -17.37 -6.06 -7.86
C PRO A 303 -18.20 -7.33 -7.68
N GLU A 304 -18.74 -7.49 -6.47
CA GLU A 304 -19.78 -8.48 -6.22
C GLU A 304 -21.03 -8.19 -7.08
N GLY A 305 -21.74 -9.24 -7.45
CA GLY A 305 -22.88 -9.20 -8.34
C GLY A 305 -22.60 -9.83 -9.69
N GLU A 306 -23.47 -9.51 -10.65
CA GLU A 306 -23.40 -10.02 -12.01
C GLU A 306 -22.69 -9.00 -12.91
N THR A 307 -21.58 -9.41 -13.52
CA THR A 307 -20.83 -8.58 -14.47
C THR A 307 -20.70 -9.29 -15.82
N HIS A 308 -20.96 -8.53 -16.88
CA HIS A 308 -20.82 -8.97 -18.26
C HIS A 308 -19.44 -8.60 -18.80
N VAL A 309 -18.54 -9.57 -18.89
CA VAL A 309 -17.19 -9.36 -19.42
C VAL A 309 -17.16 -9.75 -20.89
N LYS A 310 -16.98 -8.76 -21.77
CA LYS A 310 -16.88 -8.95 -23.21
C LYS A 310 -15.41 -9.01 -23.62
N VAL A 311 -15.10 -9.97 -24.48
CA VAL A 311 -13.75 -10.21 -25.00
C VAL A 311 -13.71 -9.83 -26.46
N PHE A 312 -12.82 -8.92 -26.82
CA PHE A 312 -12.64 -8.42 -28.17
C PHE A 312 -11.26 -8.80 -28.71
N HIS A 313 -11.17 -8.98 -30.02
CA HIS A 313 -9.88 -9.02 -30.70
C HIS A 313 -9.28 -7.60 -30.73
N ALA A 314 -8.02 -7.46 -30.30
CA ALA A 314 -7.38 -6.17 -30.06
C ALA A 314 -7.25 -5.29 -31.31
N GLU A 315 -7.08 -5.89 -32.48
CA GLU A 315 -6.85 -5.16 -33.74
C GLU A 315 -8.15 -4.89 -34.51
N SER A 316 -9.04 -5.88 -34.58
CA SER A 316 -10.27 -5.79 -35.36
C SER A 316 -11.46 -5.27 -34.55
N ASN A 317 -11.29 -5.16 -33.22
CA ASN A 317 -12.35 -4.82 -32.27
C ASN A 317 -13.61 -5.71 -32.40
N LYS A 318 -13.45 -6.92 -32.95
CA LYS A 318 -14.54 -7.89 -33.11
C LYS A 318 -14.78 -8.60 -31.79
N LEU A 319 -16.04 -8.67 -31.36
CA LEU A 319 -16.44 -9.47 -30.21
C LEU A 319 -16.18 -10.95 -30.48
N ILE A 320 -15.42 -11.58 -29.60
CA ILE A 320 -15.08 -13.01 -29.65
C ILE A 320 -16.07 -13.79 -28.80
N THR A 321 -16.25 -13.35 -27.54
CA THR A 321 -17.13 -14.01 -26.58
C THR A 321 -17.55 -13.05 -25.48
N GLU A 322 -18.56 -13.44 -24.71
CA GLU A 322 -19.04 -12.73 -23.52
C GLU A 322 -19.19 -13.73 -22.38
N PHE A 323 -18.71 -13.35 -21.19
CA PHE A 323 -18.85 -14.11 -19.96
C PHE A 323 -19.77 -13.38 -18.99
N ILE A 324 -20.71 -14.12 -18.42
CA ILE A 324 -21.51 -13.65 -17.29
C ILE A 324 -20.83 -14.19 -16.03
N VAL A 325 -20.19 -13.29 -15.28
CA VAL A 325 -19.47 -13.60 -14.04
C VAL A 325 -20.37 -13.23 -12.86
N LYS A 326 -20.56 -14.13 -11.90
CA LYS A 326 -21.46 -13.93 -10.76
C LYS A 326 -20.70 -14.11 -9.45
N LEU A 327 -20.21 -13.00 -8.91
CA LEU A 327 -19.41 -12.98 -7.69
C LEU A 327 -20.28 -12.66 -6.48
N ASN A 328 -19.97 -13.27 -5.35
CA ASN A 328 -20.59 -12.98 -4.05
C ASN A 328 -19.63 -13.37 -2.92
N ASP A 329 -20.04 -13.16 -1.67
CA ASP A 329 -19.25 -13.49 -0.48
C ASP A 329 -18.70 -14.92 -0.41
N THR A 330 -19.42 -15.89 -0.98
CA THR A 330 -19.04 -17.31 -0.99
C THR A 330 -18.35 -17.75 -2.29
N ASN A 331 -18.53 -17.00 -3.37
CA ASN A 331 -17.95 -17.23 -4.69
C ASN A 331 -17.25 -15.95 -5.15
N ARG A 332 -16.16 -15.59 -4.47
CA ARG A 332 -15.38 -14.38 -4.77
C ARG A 332 -14.51 -14.53 -6.02
N TYR A 333 -14.38 -15.75 -6.52
CA TYR A 333 -13.35 -16.12 -7.45
C TYR A 333 -13.89 -17.03 -8.54
N GLU A 334 -13.65 -16.68 -9.80
CA GLU A 334 -13.94 -17.54 -10.94
C GLU A 334 -12.71 -17.70 -11.85
N ARG A 335 -12.54 -18.88 -12.45
CA ARG A 335 -11.63 -19.10 -13.59
C ARG A 335 -12.42 -19.29 -14.87
N ARG A 336 -12.03 -18.58 -15.92
CA ARG A 336 -12.64 -18.65 -17.25
C ARG A 336 -11.54 -18.85 -18.29
N ARG A 337 -11.76 -19.81 -19.18
CA ARG A 337 -10.89 -20.03 -20.33
C ARG A 337 -11.49 -19.34 -21.55
N ILE A 338 -10.71 -18.47 -22.18
CA ILE A 338 -11.11 -17.87 -23.45
C ILE A 338 -10.89 -18.91 -24.54
N PRO A 339 -11.92 -19.24 -25.33
CA PRO A 339 -11.78 -20.19 -26.44
C PRO A 339 -10.68 -19.70 -27.39
N LYS A 340 -9.81 -20.62 -27.83
CA LYS A 340 -8.84 -20.29 -28.86
C LYS A 340 -9.61 -19.86 -30.09
N HIS A 341 -9.27 -18.71 -30.64
CA HIS A 341 -9.84 -18.26 -31.90
C HIS A 341 -9.25 -19.16 -32.99
N LEU A 342 -9.89 -20.31 -33.25
CA LEU A 342 -9.67 -21.07 -34.48
C LEU A 342 -9.83 -20.09 -35.63
N ASP A 343 -8.86 -20.11 -36.54
CA ASP A 343 -8.73 -19.22 -37.69
C ASP A 343 -10.09 -19.08 -38.41
N LEU A 344 -10.88 -18.07 -38.03
CA LEU A 344 -11.98 -17.60 -38.85
C LEU A 344 -11.32 -16.71 -39.89
N LEU A 345 -10.83 -17.40 -40.92
CA LEU A 345 -10.45 -16.88 -42.23
C LEU A 345 -11.41 -15.80 -42.72
#